data_AF-A0A957MHW8-F1
#
_entry.id   AF-A0A957MHW8-F1
#
_cell.length_a   1.000
_cell.length_b   1.000
_cell.length_c   1.000
_cell.angle_alpha   90.00
_cell.angle_beta   90.00
_cell.angle_gamma   90.00
#
_symmetry.space_group_name_H-M   'P 1'
#
loop_
_entity.id
_entity.type
_entity.pdbx_description
1 polymer ?
#
loop_
_entity_poly.entity_id
_entity_poly.type
_entity_poly.pdbx_seq_one_letter_code
_entity_poly.pdbx_strand_id
1 'polypeptide(L)'
;LYAPEDLPYAKKRYTDETHRLYGVLNKRLEGREFVADDYSIADMAIVGWATLWERQKMDIAEFPNVKRWLDTMLARPAVEKGLAVAREARSNIASDNNAQKVLFGQRAR
;
A
#
# COMPACT_ATOMS: atom_id res chain seq x y z
N LEU A 1 -4.31 8.54 -11.97
CA LEU A 1 -4.25 9.91 -11.42
C LEU A 1 -2.78 10.33 -11.30
N TYR A 2 -2.04 10.32 -12.41
CA TYR A 2 -0.63 10.75 -12.51
C TYR A 2 -0.26 10.87 -13.99
N ALA A 3 -0.51 9.82 -14.78
CA ALA A 3 -0.44 9.89 -16.24
C ALA A 3 -1.63 10.73 -16.78
N PRO A 4 -1.38 11.67 -17.71
CA PRO A 4 -2.44 12.48 -18.33
C PRO A 4 -3.33 11.65 -19.25
N GLU A 5 -2.76 10.60 -19.85
CA GLU A 5 -3.47 9.66 -20.73
C GLU A 5 -3.96 8.43 -19.98
N ASP A 6 -5.05 7.84 -20.46
CA ASP A 6 -5.46 6.53 -20.00
C ASP A 6 -4.60 5.44 -20.64
N LEU A 7 -4.06 4.54 -19.81
CA LEU A 7 -3.20 3.43 -20.21
C LEU A 7 -3.82 2.11 -19.72
N PRO A 8 -4.81 1.55 -20.44
CA PRO A 8 -5.58 0.39 -19.98
C PRO A 8 -4.72 -0.85 -19.69
N TYR A 9 -3.75 -1.15 -20.55
CA TYR A 9 -2.84 -2.29 -20.35
C TYR A 9 -2.04 -2.17 -19.06
N ALA A 10 -1.41 -1.01 -18.82
CA ALA A 10 -0.60 -0.79 -17.63
C ALA A 10 -1.45 -0.88 -16.36
N LYS A 11 -2.62 -0.24 -16.36
CA LYS A 11 -3.57 -0.33 -15.24
C LYS A 11 -3.94 -1.78 -14.94
N LYS A 12 -4.38 -2.54 -15.96
CA LYS A 12 -4.76 -3.95 -15.77
C LYS A 12 -3.59 -4.77 -15.23
N ARG A 13 -2.42 -4.69 -15.88
CA ARG A 13 -1.22 -5.44 -15.48
C ARG A 13 -0.84 -5.22 -14.02
N TYR A 14 -0.81 -3.97 -13.56
CA TYR A 14 -0.39 -3.66 -12.20
C TYR A 14 -1.49 -3.88 -11.16
N THR A 15 -2.77 -3.75 -11.52
CA THR A 15 -3.88 -4.15 -10.64
C THR A 15 -3.88 -5.67 -10.44
N ASP A 16 -3.74 -6.45 -11.51
CA ASP A 16 -3.69 -7.92 -11.44
C ASP A 16 -2.49 -8.41 -10.63
N GLU A 17 -1.31 -7.79 -10.81
CA GLU A 17 -0.13 -8.14 -10.03
C GLU A 17 -0.29 -7.76 -8.55
N THR A 18 -0.92 -6.61 -8.25
CA THR A 18 -1.22 -6.23 -6.86
C THR A 18 -2.16 -7.25 -6.23
N HIS A 19 -3.21 -7.66 -6.93
CA HIS A 19 -4.12 -8.72 -6.48
C HIS A 19 -3.37 -10.03 -6.18
N ARG A 20 -2.46 -10.45 -7.07
CA ARG A 20 -1.60 -11.62 -6.87
C ARG A 20 -0.73 -11.49 -5.62
N LEU A 21 -0.14 -10.32 -5.36
CA LEU A 21 0.67 -10.05 -4.15
C LEU A 21 -0.17 -10.16 -2.87
N TYR A 22 -1.40 -9.64 -2.87
CA TYR A 22 -2.34 -9.86 -1.76
C TYR A 22 -2.67 -11.34 -1.59
N GLY A 23 -2.83 -12.11 -2.67
CA GLY A 23 -3.00 -13.56 -2.62
C GLY A 23 -1.82 -14.29 -1.98
N VAL A 24 -0.58 -13.90 -2.31
CA VAL A 24 0.63 -14.45 -1.68
C VAL A 24 0.66 -14.16 -0.19
N LEU A 25 0.42 -12.91 0.20
CA LEU A 25 0.41 -12.50 1.60
C LEU A 25 -0.71 -13.20 2.38
N ASN A 26 -1.90 -13.31 1.80
CA ASN A 26 -3.05 -13.99 2.40
C ASN A 26 -2.76 -15.47 2.67
N LYS A 27 -2.14 -16.17 1.72
CA LYS A 27 -1.70 -17.55 1.91
C LYS A 27 -0.59 -17.65 2.95
N ARG A 28 0.37 -16.71 2.95
CA ARG A 28 1.47 -16.71 3.93
C ARG A 28 0.96 -16.55 5.36
N LEU A 29 -0.08 -15.76 5.57
CA LEU A 29 -0.69 -15.48 6.87
C LEU A 29 -1.71 -16.55 7.31
N GLU A 30 -1.91 -17.60 6.53
CA GLU A 30 -2.77 -18.72 6.93
C GLU A 30 -2.19 -19.43 8.15
N GLY A 31 -2.95 -19.43 9.25
CA GLY A 31 -2.53 -20.02 10.53
C GLY A 31 -1.37 -19.29 11.23
N ARG A 32 -0.98 -18.09 10.78
CA ARG A 32 0.12 -17.31 11.37
C ARG A 32 -0.35 -15.95 11.83
N GLU A 33 0.11 -15.52 13.00
CA GLU A 33 -0.21 -14.19 13.52
C GLU A 33 0.50 -13.10 12.71
N PHE A 34 1.80 -13.29 12.42
CA PHE A 34 2.67 -12.38 11.68
C PHE A 34 3.33 -13.05 10.47
N VAL A 35 3.96 -12.23 9.61
CA VAL A 35 4.53 -12.70 8.33
C VAL A 35 5.70 -13.68 8.53
N ALA A 36 6.50 -13.50 9.58
CA ALA A 36 7.69 -14.29 9.90
C ALA A 36 7.56 -15.03 11.24
N ASP A 37 6.36 -15.59 11.50
CA ASP A 37 5.96 -16.21 12.76
C ASP A 37 5.80 -15.21 13.89
N ASP A 38 6.91 -14.70 14.42
CA ASP A 38 6.90 -13.60 15.37
C ASP A 38 6.83 -12.25 14.64
N TYR A 39 6.33 -11.24 15.35
CA TYR A 39 6.32 -9.86 14.86
C TYR A 39 7.74 -9.41 14.49
N SER A 40 7.92 -8.94 13.26
CA SER A 40 9.24 -8.63 12.74
C SER A 40 9.26 -7.38 11.86
N ILE A 41 10.45 -7.03 11.38
CA ILE A 41 10.63 -5.99 10.36
C ILE A 41 9.87 -6.29 9.05
N ALA A 42 9.52 -7.56 8.78
CA ALA A 42 8.71 -7.91 7.61
C ALA A 42 7.31 -7.30 7.72
N ASP A 43 6.68 -7.39 8.89
CA ASP A 43 5.35 -6.80 9.12
C ASP A 43 5.41 -5.27 9.04
N MET A 44 6.47 -4.67 9.60
CA MET A 44 6.72 -3.23 9.53
C MET A 44 6.89 -2.74 8.09
N ALA A 45 7.60 -3.50 7.26
CA ALA A 45 7.82 -3.16 5.86
C ALA A 45 6.53 -3.25 5.03
N ILE A 46 5.62 -4.17 5.38
CA ILE A 46 4.41 -4.44 4.60
C ILE A 46 3.23 -3.55 5.04
N VAL A 47 3.07 -3.28 6.34
CA VAL A 47 1.85 -2.64 6.88
C VAL A 47 1.58 -1.26 6.25
N GLY A 48 2.62 -0.47 6.01
CA GLY A 48 2.49 0.84 5.37
C GLY A 48 1.92 0.76 3.95
N TRP A 49 2.23 -0.31 3.21
CA TRP A 49 1.70 -0.57 1.87
C TRP A 49 0.30 -1.18 1.91
N ALA A 50 0.09 -2.14 2.81
CA ALA A 50 -1.15 -2.90 2.88
C ALA A 50 -2.36 -2.08 3.36
N THR A 51 -2.12 -1.04 4.18
CA THR A 51 -3.18 -0.08 4.59
C THR A 51 -3.77 0.73 3.42
N LEU A 52 -3.12 0.73 2.25
CA LEU A 52 -3.58 1.43 1.06
C LEU A 52 -4.39 0.54 0.10
N TRP A 53 -4.88 -0.61 0.56
CA TRP A 53 -5.60 -1.60 -0.24
C TRP A 53 -6.76 -0.99 -1.06
N GLU A 54 -7.53 -0.07 -0.48
CA GLU A 54 -8.66 0.57 -1.15
C GLU A 54 -8.19 1.45 -2.32
N ARG A 55 -7.13 2.24 -2.09
CA ARG A 55 -6.50 3.07 -3.13
C ARG A 55 -5.87 2.22 -4.25
N GLN A 56 -5.47 1.01 -3.92
CA GLN A 56 -4.95 0.01 -4.86
C GLN A 56 -6.07 -0.77 -5.57
N LYS A 57 -7.35 -0.48 -5.28
CA LYS A 57 -8.54 -1.13 -5.84
C LYS A 57 -8.67 -2.61 -5.52
N MET A 58 -8.16 -3.03 -4.36
CA MET A 58 -8.38 -4.38 -3.85
C MET A 58 -9.69 -4.42 -3.06
N ASP A 59 -10.39 -5.57 -3.07
CA ASP A 59 -11.41 -5.87 -2.07
C ASP A 59 -10.73 -6.65 -0.93
N ILE A 60 -10.64 -6.05 0.25
CA ILE A 60 -9.98 -6.68 1.39
C ILE A 60 -10.75 -7.92 1.89
N ALA A 61 -12.04 -8.04 1.57
CA ALA A 61 -12.85 -9.20 1.94
C ALA A 61 -12.39 -10.48 1.20
N GLU A 62 -11.77 -10.36 0.03
CA GLU A 62 -11.17 -11.49 -0.70
C GLU A 62 -9.93 -12.07 0.02
N PHE A 63 -9.34 -11.32 0.95
CA PHE A 63 -8.09 -11.65 1.63
C PHE A 63 -8.25 -11.68 3.16
N PRO A 64 -9.02 -12.64 3.71
CA PRO A 64 -9.41 -12.65 5.14
C PRO A 64 -8.22 -12.70 6.10
N ASN A 65 -7.14 -13.41 5.75
CA ASN A 65 -5.94 -13.49 6.61
C ASN A 65 -5.16 -12.17 6.59
N VAL A 66 -5.12 -11.48 5.45
CA VAL A 66 -4.56 -10.11 5.35
C VAL A 66 -5.40 -9.14 6.14
N LYS A 67 -6.73 -9.22 6.03
CA LYS A 67 -7.64 -8.38 6.82
C LYS A 67 -7.39 -8.54 8.32
N ARG A 68 -7.38 -9.79 8.81
CA ARG A 68 -7.10 -10.08 10.22
C ARG A 68 -5.72 -9.55 10.64
N TRP A 69 -4.68 -9.78 9.83
CA TRP A 69 -3.34 -9.28 10.11
C TRP A 69 -3.29 -7.74 10.15
N LEU A 70 -3.97 -7.06 9.23
CA LEU A 70 -4.09 -5.60 9.23
C LEU A 70 -4.77 -5.10 10.50
N ASP A 71 -5.87 -5.74 10.92
CA ASP A 71 -6.57 -5.38 12.15
C ASP A 71 -5.64 -5.57 13.37
N THR A 72 -4.89 -6.68 13.45
CA THR A 72 -3.87 -6.91 14.48
C THR A 72 -2.78 -5.83 14.46
N MET A 73 -2.28 -5.46 13.27
CA MET A 73 -1.22 -4.48 13.13
C MET A 73 -1.68 -3.06 13.50
N LEU A 74 -2.88 -2.68 13.09
CA LEU A 74 -3.45 -1.35 13.36
C LEU A 74 -3.88 -1.18 14.84
N ALA A 75 -4.15 -2.28 15.55
CA ALA A 75 -4.38 -2.24 16.99
C ALA A 75 -3.11 -1.96 17.82
N ARG A 76 -1.91 -1.99 17.22
CA ARG A 76 -0.64 -1.78 17.94
C ARG A 76 -0.36 -0.28 18.10
N PRO A 77 -0.20 0.25 19.33
CA PRO A 77 0.05 1.68 19.56
C PRO A 77 1.30 2.22 18.86
N ALA A 78 2.34 1.39 18.70
CA ALA A 78 3.56 1.79 18.00
C ALA A 78 3.36 1.93 16.48
N VAL A 79 2.52 1.09 15.88
CA VAL A 79 2.18 1.17 14.45
C VAL A 79 1.34 2.41 14.19
N GLU A 80 0.34 2.67 15.03
CA GLU A 80 -0.47 3.89 14.95
C GLU A 80 0.40 5.15 15.03
N LYS A 81 1.28 5.25 16.04
CA LYS A 81 2.23 6.36 16.18
C LYS A 81 3.13 6.51 14.96
N GLY A 82 3.66 5.40 14.44
CA GLY A 82 4.50 5.40 13.24
C GLY A 82 3.77 5.90 11.99
N LEU A 83 2.53 5.43 11.77
CA LEU A 83 1.69 5.86 10.64
C LEU A 83 1.24 7.32 10.75
N ALA A 84 1.18 7.87 11.96
CA ALA A 84 0.85 9.26 12.24
C ALA A 84 2.01 10.23 11.95
N VAL A 85 3.26 9.75 11.93
CA VAL A 85 4.43 10.60 11.65
C VAL A 85 4.27 11.29 10.30
N ALA A 86 4.48 12.61 10.31
CA ALA A 86 4.42 13.48 9.14
C ALA A 86 3.08 13.43 8.37
N ARG A 87 1.96 13.01 9.00
CA ARG A 87 0.63 13.04 8.36
C ARG A 87 0.29 14.42 7.81
N GLU A 88 0.51 15.47 8.60
CA GLU A 88 0.25 16.86 8.22
C GLU A 88 1.13 17.34 7.05
N ALA A 89 2.29 16.72 6.84
CA ALA A 89 3.20 17.06 5.75
C ALA A 89 2.85 16.32 4.44
N ARG A 90 1.90 15.38 4.45
CA ARG A 90 1.49 14.64 3.24
C ARG A 90 0.61 15.53 2.37
N SER A 91 1.16 16.03 1.26
CA SER A 91 0.40 16.78 0.25
C SER A 91 -0.20 15.84 -0.81
N ASN A 92 -1.36 16.22 -1.34
CA ASN A 92 -1.93 15.53 -2.50
C ASN A 92 -1.22 15.99 -3.78
N ILE A 93 -0.09 15.35 -4.08
CA ILE A 93 0.73 15.63 -5.25
C ILE A 93 -0.04 15.38 -6.56
N ALA A 94 -1.07 14.51 -6.53
CA ALA A 94 -1.87 14.23 -7.72
C ALA A 94 -2.75 15.42 -8.15
N SER A 95 -2.97 16.41 -7.28
CA SER A 95 -3.66 17.67 -7.61
C SER A 95 -2.74 18.90 -7.63
N ASP A 96 -1.47 18.75 -7.28
CA ASP A 96 -0.50 19.84 -7.25
C ASP A 96 0.24 19.95 -8.60
N ASN A 97 -0.20 20.88 -9.44
CA ASN A 97 0.39 21.13 -10.75
C ASN A 97 1.87 21.53 -10.68
N ASN A 98 2.32 22.19 -9.62
CA ASN A 98 3.72 22.58 -9.45
C ASN A 98 4.56 21.36 -9.09
N ALA A 99 4.08 20.51 -8.17
CA ALA A 99 4.74 19.26 -7.83
C ALA A 99 4.78 18.29 -9.03
N GLN A 100 3.72 18.22 -9.85
CA GLN A 100 3.72 17.38 -11.06
C GLN A 100 4.76 17.84 -12.10
N LYS A 101 4.91 19.16 -12.31
CA LYS A 101 5.96 19.70 -13.19
C LYS A 101 7.35 19.28 -12.70
N VAL A 102 7.56 19.33 -11.38
CA VAL A 102 8.83 18.88 -10.78
C VAL A 102 8.98 17.37 -10.89
N LEU A 103 7.96 16.53 -10.75
CA LEU A 103 8.14 15.07 -10.77
C LEU A 103 8.23 14.46 -12.16
N PHE A 104 7.50 15.02 -13.13
CA PHE A 104 7.31 14.41 -14.46
C PHE A 104 7.91 15.24 -15.61
N GLY A 105 8.37 16.48 -15.33
CA GLY A 105 8.93 17.39 -16.32
C GLY A 105 10.46 17.57 -16.25
N GLN A 106 11.17 16.82 -15.40
CA GLN A 106 12.63 16.94 -15.30
C GLN A 106 13.29 16.33 -16.54
N ARG A 107 13.90 17.17 -17.36
CA ARG A 107 14.90 16.74 -18.34
C ARG A 107 16.23 17.35 -17.93
N ALA A 108 17.30 16.57 -18.00
CA ALA A 108 18.65 17.14 -17.96
C ALA A 108 18.74 18.19 -19.07
N ARG A 109 19.17 19.40 -18.72
CA ARG A 109 19.60 20.39 -19.72
C ARG A 109 20.99 20.03 -20.18
#